data_AF-A0AA40WF64-F1
#
_entry.id   AF-A0AA40WF64-F1
#
_cell.length_a   1.000
_cell.length_b   1.000
_cell.length_c   1.000
_cell.angle_alpha   90.00
_cell.angle_beta   90.00
_cell.angle_gamma   90.00
#
_symmetry.space_group_name_H-M   'P 1'
#
loop_
_entity.id
_entity.type
_entity.pdbx_description
1 polymer ?
#
loop_
_entity_poly.entity_id
_entity_poly.type
_entity_poly.pdbx_seq_one_letter_code
_entity_poly.pdbx_strand_id
1 'polypeptide(L)'
;EHAELIVRLQNSELNKHKMSGVRIHDYTNPFWIQDGDIIVPCAGEKIAYITMPKPTRAAQREEMITYIQTSGPKAGSKGEMPIHVLIETNGALQVVENIAALPWLQVLDFGLMDFISGHHGAIPASCMKSPGQFEHELLRRGKANLVAAALANGVIPAHNVTLDLKNQYQSYKDAKRAHDDFGF
;
A
#
# COMPACT_ATOMS: atom_id res chain seq x y z
N GLU A 1 20.91 -8.11 -5.09
CA GLU A 1 20.57 -9.31 -4.28
C GLU A 1 19.08 -9.46 -3.96
N HIS A 2 18.46 -8.63 -3.11
CA HIS A 2 17.05 -8.85 -2.72
C HIS A 2 16.05 -8.65 -3.88
N ALA A 3 16.14 -7.55 -4.64
CA ALA A 3 15.28 -7.33 -5.80
C ALA A 3 15.39 -8.46 -6.85
N GLU A 4 16.60 -8.99 -7.06
CA GLU A 4 16.84 -10.13 -7.97
C GLU A 4 16.22 -11.43 -7.45
N LEU A 5 16.21 -11.65 -6.13
CA LEU A 5 15.49 -12.77 -5.53
C LEU A 5 13.98 -12.66 -5.80
N ILE A 6 13.41 -11.46 -5.63
CA ILE A 6 11.99 -11.20 -5.93
C ILE A 6 11.70 -11.50 -7.40
N VAL A 7 12.52 -11.00 -8.34
CA VAL A 7 12.39 -11.32 -9.77
C VAL A 7 12.38 -12.82 -10.03
N ARG A 8 13.32 -13.57 -9.43
CA ARG A 8 13.36 -15.04 -9.59
C ARG A 8 12.08 -15.71 -9.08
N LEU A 9 11.54 -15.27 -7.95
CA LEU A 9 10.29 -15.82 -7.40
C LEU A 9 9.10 -15.51 -8.29
N GLN A 10 8.98 -14.27 -8.78
CA GLN A 10 7.88 -13.85 -9.64
C GLN A 10 7.84 -14.59 -10.98
N ASN A 11 9.02 -14.93 -11.51
CA ASN A 11 9.18 -15.69 -12.75
C ASN A 11 9.17 -17.21 -12.55
N SER A 12 9.14 -17.70 -11.31
CA SER A 12 9.15 -19.14 -11.03
C SER A 12 7.77 -19.78 -11.25
N GLU A 13 7.75 -21.10 -11.39
CA GLU A 13 6.52 -21.89 -11.48
C GLU A 13 5.63 -21.79 -10.23
N LEU A 14 6.18 -21.30 -9.11
CA LEU A 14 5.42 -21.07 -7.87
C LEU A 14 4.40 -19.93 -8.03
N ASN A 15 4.63 -18.97 -8.93
CA ASN A 15 3.68 -17.90 -9.26
C ASN A 15 2.59 -18.41 -10.23
N LYS A 16 1.95 -19.53 -9.89
CA LYS A 16 0.99 -20.24 -10.73
C LYS A 16 -0.20 -19.36 -11.15
N HIS A 17 -0.66 -18.50 -10.24
CA HIS A 17 -1.85 -17.68 -10.43
C HIS A 17 -1.55 -16.25 -10.92
N LYS A 18 -0.29 -15.83 -10.95
CA LYS A 18 0.11 -14.44 -11.27
C LYS A 18 -0.59 -13.38 -10.41
N MET A 19 -0.87 -13.74 -9.15
CA MET A 19 -1.51 -12.87 -8.15
C MET A 19 -0.53 -12.40 -7.06
N SER A 20 0.76 -12.40 -7.40
CA SER A 20 1.84 -12.03 -6.49
C SER A 20 2.30 -10.61 -6.80
N GLY A 21 2.08 -9.68 -5.86
CA GLY A 21 2.58 -8.31 -5.95
C GLY A 21 3.96 -8.14 -5.30
N VAL A 22 4.49 -6.93 -5.34
CA VAL A 22 5.76 -6.56 -4.70
C VAL A 22 5.61 -5.24 -3.97
N ARG A 23 6.31 -5.08 -2.84
CA ARG A 23 6.45 -3.79 -2.17
C ARG A 23 7.89 -3.32 -2.31
N ILE A 24 8.06 -2.12 -2.87
CA ILE A 24 9.39 -1.51 -3.07
C ILE A 24 9.76 -0.59 -1.89
N HIS A 25 10.98 -0.07 -1.88
CA HIS A 25 11.39 0.92 -0.90
C HIS A 25 10.62 2.25 -1.04
N ASP A 26 10.62 3.05 0.02
CA ASP A 26 10.00 4.39 0.00
C ASP A 26 10.84 5.41 -0.77
N TYR A 27 10.22 6.53 -1.12
CA TYR A 27 10.82 7.60 -1.92
C TYR A 27 12.14 8.16 -1.36
N THR A 28 12.32 8.16 -0.03
CA THR A 28 13.54 8.70 0.59
C THR A 28 14.69 7.71 0.63
N ASN A 29 14.41 6.44 0.35
CA ASN A 29 15.41 5.40 0.30
C ASN A 29 16.12 5.39 -1.06
N PRO A 30 17.47 5.45 -1.12
CA PRO A 30 18.20 5.51 -2.39
C PRO A 30 17.97 4.29 -3.31
N PHE A 31 17.41 3.19 -2.79
CA PHE A 31 17.21 1.95 -3.53
C PHE A 31 15.86 1.83 -4.24
N TRP A 32 14.89 2.75 -4.06
CA TRP A 32 13.58 2.60 -4.73
C TRP A 32 13.69 2.67 -6.26
N ILE A 33 14.63 3.47 -6.78
CA ILE A 33 14.97 3.56 -8.21
C ILE A 33 15.52 2.20 -8.68
N GLN A 34 16.48 1.65 -7.93
CA GLN A 34 17.09 0.36 -8.25
C GLN A 34 16.07 -0.79 -8.20
N ASP A 35 15.11 -0.77 -7.27
CA ASP A 35 14.00 -1.73 -7.26
C ASP A 35 13.20 -1.65 -8.57
N GLY A 36 12.88 -0.44 -9.03
CA GLY A 36 12.20 -0.21 -10.30
C GLY A 36 13.00 -0.73 -11.50
N ASP A 37 14.28 -0.38 -11.57
CA ASP A 37 15.20 -0.81 -12.64
C ASP A 37 15.37 -2.33 -12.74
N ILE A 38 15.30 -3.04 -11.61
CA ILE A 38 15.45 -4.50 -11.57
C ILE A 38 14.11 -5.20 -11.79
N ILE A 39 13.07 -4.79 -11.07
CA ILE A 39 11.80 -5.53 -11.02
C ILE A 39 10.96 -5.30 -12.28
N VAL A 40 10.83 -4.04 -12.72
CA VAL A 40 9.90 -3.69 -13.82
C VAL A 40 10.32 -4.35 -15.14
N PRO A 41 11.59 -4.27 -15.59
CA PRO A 41 12.00 -4.92 -16.83
C PRO A 41 12.03 -6.44 -16.75
N CYS A 42 12.34 -7.01 -15.57
CA CYS A 42 12.58 -8.45 -15.45
C CYS A 42 11.35 -9.27 -15.04
N ALA A 43 10.36 -8.67 -14.37
CA ALA A 43 9.19 -9.37 -13.83
C ALA A 43 7.87 -8.62 -14.07
N GLY A 44 7.88 -7.47 -14.75
CA GLY A 44 6.72 -6.61 -14.91
C GLY A 44 5.48 -7.28 -15.51
N GLU A 45 5.66 -8.25 -16.42
CA GLU A 45 4.54 -8.98 -17.02
C GLU A 45 3.90 -10.05 -16.11
N LYS A 46 4.52 -10.35 -14.95
CA LYS A 46 4.11 -11.43 -14.04
C LYS A 46 3.70 -10.93 -12.66
N ILE A 47 4.12 -9.72 -12.27
CA ILE A 47 3.70 -9.12 -11.01
C ILE A 47 2.26 -8.60 -11.11
N ALA A 48 1.50 -8.78 -10.05
CA ALA A 48 0.11 -8.35 -10.02
C ALA A 48 -0.03 -6.84 -9.75
N TYR A 49 0.88 -6.28 -8.96
CA TYR A 49 0.89 -4.87 -8.55
C TYR A 49 2.22 -4.48 -7.89
N ILE A 50 2.48 -3.18 -7.82
CA ILE A 50 3.57 -2.58 -7.02
C ILE A 50 2.97 -1.76 -5.88
N THR A 51 3.34 -2.09 -4.66
CA THR A 51 2.99 -1.35 -3.45
C THR A 51 4.09 -0.35 -3.10
N MET A 52 3.74 0.92 -2.94
CA MET A 52 4.68 2.00 -2.62
C MET A 52 4.45 2.55 -1.21
N PRO A 53 5.42 2.44 -0.28
CA PRO A 53 5.25 2.80 1.12
C PRO A 53 5.61 4.27 1.43
N LYS A 54 5.18 4.75 2.60
CA LYS A 54 5.57 6.02 3.25
C LYS A 54 5.58 7.28 2.37
N PRO A 55 4.56 7.56 1.53
CA PRO A 55 4.46 8.89 0.94
C PRO A 55 4.31 9.94 2.05
N THR A 56 4.92 11.11 1.89
CA THR A 56 4.66 12.29 2.74
C THR A 56 4.03 13.43 1.96
N ARG A 57 4.00 13.34 0.62
CA ARG A 57 3.34 14.29 -0.29
C ARG A 57 2.88 13.55 -1.56
N ALA A 58 1.84 14.05 -2.23
CA ALA A 58 1.33 13.45 -3.46
C ALA A 58 2.39 13.41 -4.58
N ALA A 59 3.18 14.49 -4.73
CA ALA A 59 4.22 14.59 -5.75
C ALA A 59 5.27 13.47 -5.70
N GLN A 60 5.57 12.91 -4.52
CA GLN A 60 6.48 11.76 -4.41
C GLN A 60 5.91 10.51 -5.06
N ARG A 61 4.60 10.29 -4.94
CA ARG A 61 3.93 9.15 -5.59
C ARG A 61 3.82 9.36 -7.08
N GLU A 62 3.45 10.56 -7.49
CA GLU A 62 3.40 10.94 -8.90
C GLU A 62 4.75 10.70 -9.59
N GLU A 63 5.87 11.12 -8.97
CA GLU A 63 7.21 10.89 -9.51
C GLU A 63 7.57 9.41 -9.58
N MET A 64 7.29 8.62 -8.52
CA MET A 64 7.57 7.18 -8.53
C MET A 64 6.73 6.45 -9.58
N ILE A 65 5.44 6.78 -9.72
CA ILE A 65 4.55 6.20 -10.72
C ILE A 65 5.04 6.55 -12.13
N THR A 66 5.39 7.82 -12.37
CA THR A 66 5.96 8.28 -13.64
C THR A 66 7.25 7.54 -13.96
N TYR A 67 8.13 7.38 -12.98
CA TYR A 67 9.37 6.64 -13.15
C TYR A 67 9.10 5.19 -13.55
N ILE A 68 8.21 4.48 -12.84
CA ILE A 68 7.82 3.10 -13.16
C ILE A 68 7.19 3.01 -14.56
N GLN A 69 6.35 3.97 -14.96
CA GLN A 69 5.78 4.08 -16.30
C GLN A 69 6.88 4.17 -17.38
N THR A 70 7.93 4.97 -17.12
CA THR A 70 9.05 5.16 -18.06
C THR A 70 10.08 4.02 -18.05
N SER A 71 10.25 3.34 -16.90
CA SER A 71 11.09 2.15 -16.74
C SER A 71 10.39 0.88 -17.22
N GLY A 72 9.13 0.99 -17.62
CA GLY A 72 8.33 -0.06 -18.25
C GLY A 72 9.06 -0.74 -19.41
N PRO A 73 8.81 -2.04 -19.68
CA PRO A 73 9.54 -2.82 -20.66
C PRO A 73 9.72 -2.12 -22.02
N LYS A 74 10.99 -1.88 -22.38
CA LYS A 74 11.37 -1.66 -23.77
C LYS A 74 11.09 -2.96 -24.53
N ALA A 75 9.91 -3.02 -25.16
CA ALA A 75 9.32 -4.12 -25.93
C ALA A 75 8.56 -5.19 -25.10
N GLY A 76 7.23 -5.18 -25.17
CA GLY A 76 6.40 -6.38 -24.92
C GLY A 76 5.19 -6.21 -24.01
N SER A 77 5.30 -5.46 -22.92
CA SER A 77 4.24 -5.36 -21.90
C SER A 77 3.16 -4.35 -22.31
N LYS A 78 2.02 -4.83 -22.81
CA LYS A 78 0.91 -3.99 -23.29
C LYS A 78 -0.10 -3.55 -22.21
N GLY A 79 0.26 -3.57 -20.92
CA GLY A 79 -0.69 -3.33 -19.82
C GLY A 79 -0.22 -2.29 -18.81
N GLU A 80 -1.19 -1.60 -18.20
CA GLU A 80 -0.96 -0.79 -17.00
C GLU A 80 -0.47 -1.69 -15.85
N MET A 81 0.46 -1.16 -15.05
CA MET A 81 0.95 -1.83 -13.84
C MET A 81 0.14 -1.33 -12.64
N PRO A 82 -0.72 -2.14 -12.01
CA PRO A 82 -1.51 -1.65 -10.88
C PRO A 82 -0.61 -1.19 -9.72
N ILE A 83 -0.93 -0.02 -9.18
CA ILE A 83 -0.18 0.59 -8.08
C ILE A 83 -1.03 0.58 -6.82
N HIS A 84 -0.42 0.16 -5.72
CA HIS A 84 -0.98 0.25 -4.38
C HIS A 84 -0.17 1.27 -3.58
N VAL A 85 -0.83 2.10 -2.78
CA VAL A 85 -0.13 3.12 -1.97
C VAL A 85 -0.51 3.00 -0.51
N LEU A 86 0.50 2.92 0.36
CA LEU A 86 0.30 2.99 1.81
C LEU A 86 -0.01 4.43 2.20
N ILE A 87 -1.13 4.63 2.87
CA ILE A 87 -1.46 5.84 3.61
C ILE A 87 -1.09 5.58 5.07
N GLU A 88 0.14 5.96 5.42
CA GLU A 88 0.74 5.62 6.71
C GLU A 88 1.53 6.77 7.34
N THR A 89 1.42 7.98 6.78
CA THR A 89 2.01 9.20 7.31
C THR A 89 0.95 10.30 7.41
N ASN A 90 1.19 11.29 8.27
CA ASN A 90 0.31 12.47 8.37
C ASN A 90 0.21 13.21 7.03
N GLY A 91 1.32 13.35 6.32
CA GLY A 91 1.36 14.02 5.01
C GLY A 91 0.56 13.26 3.95
N ALA A 92 0.65 11.92 3.91
CA ALA A 92 -0.16 11.09 3.03
C ALA A 92 -1.65 11.27 3.28
N LEU A 93 -2.08 11.23 4.55
CA LEU A 93 -3.47 11.38 4.92
C LEU A 93 -4.02 12.77 4.59
N GLN A 94 -3.20 13.83 4.74
CA GLN A 94 -3.58 15.20 4.40
C GLN A 94 -3.90 15.38 2.92
N VAL A 95 -3.23 14.64 2.04
CA VAL A 95 -3.37 14.75 0.57
C VAL A 95 -3.94 13.46 -0.04
N VAL A 96 -4.68 12.67 0.74
CA VAL A 96 -5.14 11.33 0.32
C VAL A 96 -6.04 11.37 -0.91
N GLU A 97 -6.86 12.41 -1.08
CA GLU A 97 -7.68 12.61 -2.28
C GLU A 97 -6.83 12.81 -3.54
N ASN A 98 -5.75 13.60 -3.45
CA ASN A 98 -4.82 13.80 -4.56
C ASN A 98 -4.08 12.51 -4.90
N ILE A 99 -3.71 11.72 -3.88
CA ILE A 99 -3.08 10.40 -4.10
C ILE A 99 -4.09 9.47 -4.77
N ALA A 100 -5.34 9.42 -4.29
CA ALA A 100 -6.40 8.56 -4.81
C ALA A 100 -6.70 8.81 -6.31
N ALA A 101 -6.48 10.03 -6.78
CA ALA A 101 -6.68 10.42 -8.17
C ALA A 101 -5.48 10.12 -9.11
N LEU A 102 -4.38 9.56 -8.58
CA LEU A 102 -3.19 9.27 -9.39
C LEU A 102 -3.46 8.14 -10.41
N PRO A 103 -2.84 8.21 -11.60
CA PRO A 103 -2.99 7.18 -12.62
C PRO A 103 -2.46 5.83 -12.11
N TRP A 104 -3.03 4.74 -12.63
CA TRP A 104 -2.69 3.35 -12.31
C TRP A 104 -2.92 2.94 -10.85
N LEU A 105 -3.46 3.83 -10.01
CA LEU A 105 -3.77 3.50 -8.64
C LEU A 105 -4.97 2.53 -8.59
N GLN A 106 -4.79 1.42 -7.89
CA GLN A 106 -5.80 0.40 -7.69
C GLN A 106 -6.21 0.26 -6.22
N VAL A 107 -5.25 0.44 -5.29
CA VAL A 107 -5.49 0.25 -3.85
C VAL A 107 -4.87 1.37 -3.03
N LEU A 108 -5.58 1.81 -1.99
CA LEU A 108 -5.03 2.57 -0.87
C LEU A 108 -5.00 1.69 0.38
N ASP A 109 -3.80 1.42 0.90
CA ASP A 109 -3.61 0.60 2.10
C ASP A 109 -3.48 1.48 3.34
N PHE A 110 -4.25 1.21 4.39
CA PHE A 110 -4.05 1.91 5.67
C PHE A 110 -2.85 1.31 6.44
N GLY A 111 -1.76 2.05 6.61
CA GLY A 111 -0.60 1.57 7.38
C GLY A 111 -0.67 1.96 8.86
N LEU A 112 -1.38 1.16 9.66
CA LEU A 112 -1.69 1.47 11.07
C LEU A 112 -0.45 1.74 11.95
N MET A 113 0.56 0.88 11.89
CA MET A 113 1.71 0.94 12.80
C MET A 113 2.56 2.19 12.55
N ASP A 114 2.89 2.46 11.29
CA ASP A 114 3.64 3.66 10.90
C ASP A 114 2.81 4.93 11.15
N PHE A 115 1.50 4.88 10.92
CA PHE A 115 0.61 6.01 11.22
C PHE A 115 0.63 6.34 12.72
N ILE A 116 0.49 5.35 13.61
CA ILE A 116 0.58 5.55 15.06
C ILE A 116 1.96 6.07 15.47
N SER A 117 3.03 5.48 14.92
CA SER A 117 4.41 5.89 15.19
C SER A 117 4.65 7.37 14.85
N GLY A 118 4.09 7.85 13.73
CA GLY A 118 4.15 9.24 13.29
C GLY A 118 3.42 10.25 14.18
N HIS A 119 2.74 9.81 15.24
CA HIS A 119 2.13 10.69 16.25
C HIS A 119 3.01 10.90 17.48
N HIS A 120 4.26 10.42 17.46
CA HIS A 120 5.26 10.68 18.50
C HIS A 120 4.78 10.38 19.94
N GLY A 121 3.99 9.32 20.10
CA GLY A 121 3.45 8.88 21.39
C GLY A 121 2.12 9.51 21.81
N ALA A 122 1.56 10.44 21.01
CA ALA A 122 0.24 11.01 21.30
C ALA A 122 -0.91 9.99 21.12
N ILE A 123 -0.71 8.98 20.27
CA ILE A 123 -1.62 7.82 20.17
C ILE A 123 -1.01 6.67 20.98
N PRO A 124 -1.72 6.10 21.97
CA PRO A 124 -1.20 4.99 22.77
C PRO A 124 -0.90 3.74 21.95
N ALA A 125 0.16 3.02 22.29
CA ALA A 125 0.53 1.76 21.63
C ALA A 125 -0.57 0.68 21.69
N SER A 126 -1.45 0.73 22.70
CA SER A 126 -2.62 -0.15 22.79
C SER A 126 -3.57 0.00 21.60
N CYS A 127 -3.56 1.15 20.91
CA CYS A 127 -4.37 1.39 19.72
C CYS A 127 -3.83 0.72 18.45
N MET A 128 -2.66 0.06 18.51
CA MET A 128 -2.22 -0.85 17.44
C MET A 128 -3.06 -2.13 17.36
N LYS A 129 -3.87 -2.42 18.39
CA LYS A 129 -4.73 -3.59 18.50
C LYS A 129 -6.19 -3.18 18.63
N SER A 130 -7.07 -4.15 18.42
CA SER A 130 -8.49 -3.99 18.70
C SER A 130 -8.79 -4.03 20.21
N PRO A 131 -9.81 -3.28 20.66
CA PRO A 131 -10.71 -2.45 19.84
C PRO A 131 -10.15 -1.04 19.53
N GLY A 132 -9.03 -0.63 20.13
CA GLY A 132 -8.47 0.72 20.03
C GLY A 132 -8.22 1.20 18.60
N GLN A 133 -7.76 0.33 17.70
CA GLN A 133 -7.56 0.67 16.28
C GLN A 133 -8.85 1.12 15.55
N PHE A 134 -10.04 0.82 16.09
CA PHE A 134 -11.33 1.19 15.54
C PHE A 134 -12.10 2.20 16.40
N GLU A 135 -11.57 2.58 17.58
CA GLU A 135 -12.26 3.42 18.55
C GLU A 135 -11.54 4.73 18.81
N HIS A 136 -10.20 4.75 18.75
CA HIS A 136 -9.44 5.97 18.90
C HIS A 136 -9.78 6.99 17.79
N GLU A 137 -10.20 8.19 18.17
CA GLU A 137 -10.79 9.18 17.25
C GLU A 137 -9.91 9.50 16.04
N LEU A 138 -8.60 9.72 16.25
CA LEU A 138 -7.67 10.00 15.16
C LEU A 138 -7.51 8.81 14.18
N LEU A 139 -7.60 7.58 14.68
CA LEU A 139 -7.51 6.38 13.84
C LEU A 139 -8.81 6.16 13.07
N ARG A 140 -9.96 6.39 13.72
CA ARG A 140 -11.27 6.39 13.05
C ARG A 140 -11.31 7.41 11.92
N ARG A 141 -10.87 8.64 12.19
CA ARG A 141 -10.75 9.71 11.18
C ARG A 141 -9.81 9.29 10.05
N GLY A 142 -8.63 8.77 10.36
CA GLY A 142 -7.66 8.34 9.35
C GLY A 142 -8.21 7.26 8.42
N LYS A 143 -8.84 6.23 8.99
CA LYS A 143 -9.50 5.15 8.24
C LYS A 143 -10.64 5.66 7.37
N ALA A 144 -11.56 6.44 7.95
CA ALA A 144 -12.72 6.97 7.22
C ALA A 144 -12.31 7.91 6.07
N ASN A 145 -11.33 8.79 6.29
CA ASN A 145 -10.82 9.69 5.24
C ASN A 145 -10.20 8.91 4.08
N LEU A 146 -9.42 7.86 4.37
CA LEU A 146 -8.84 7.01 3.33
C LEU A 146 -9.93 6.31 2.53
N VAL A 147 -10.88 5.66 3.21
CA VAL A 147 -11.96 4.93 2.54
C VAL A 147 -12.78 5.88 1.65
N ALA A 148 -13.16 7.04 2.17
CA ALA A 148 -13.91 8.03 1.40
C ALA A 148 -13.15 8.46 0.14
N ALA A 149 -11.85 8.76 0.26
CA ALA A 149 -11.03 9.15 -0.87
C ALA A 149 -10.86 8.02 -1.89
N ALA A 150 -10.65 6.78 -1.44
CA ALA A 150 -10.52 5.62 -2.30
C ALA A 150 -11.81 5.39 -3.12
N LEU A 151 -12.95 5.28 -2.45
CA LEU A 151 -14.23 5.01 -3.08
C LEU A 151 -14.67 6.14 -4.03
N ALA A 152 -14.40 7.40 -3.69
CA ALA A 152 -14.68 8.54 -4.56
C ALA A 152 -13.92 8.51 -5.90
N ASN A 153 -12.80 7.78 -5.96
CA ASN A 153 -11.95 7.64 -7.14
C ASN A 153 -12.04 6.25 -7.78
N GLY A 154 -12.95 5.38 -7.33
CA GLY A 154 -13.04 4.00 -7.84
C GLY A 154 -11.84 3.12 -7.46
N VAL A 155 -11.13 3.50 -6.41
CA VAL A 155 -9.94 2.82 -5.86
C VAL A 155 -10.38 1.95 -4.68
N ILE A 156 -9.76 0.79 -4.53
CA ILE A 156 -10.08 -0.16 -3.47
C ILE A 156 -9.42 0.29 -2.15
N PRO A 157 -10.18 0.57 -1.08
CA PRO A 157 -9.59 0.75 0.24
C PRO A 157 -9.17 -0.61 0.83
N ALA A 158 -7.94 -0.72 1.31
CA ALA A 158 -7.44 -1.92 1.96
C ALA A 158 -7.11 -1.66 3.44
N HIS A 159 -7.60 -2.55 4.29
CA HIS A 159 -7.44 -2.46 5.74
C HIS A 159 -6.09 -3.01 6.22
N ASN A 160 -5.62 -2.55 7.38
CA ASN A 160 -4.38 -3.01 7.99
C ASN A 160 -4.49 -4.45 8.55
N VAL A 161 -3.34 -5.10 8.76
CA VAL A 161 -3.30 -6.44 9.37
C VAL A 161 -3.77 -6.44 10.83
N THR A 162 -4.29 -7.60 11.28
CA THR A 162 -4.51 -7.92 12.70
C THR A 162 -3.21 -8.43 13.34
N LEU A 163 -2.78 -7.81 14.45
CA LEU A 163 -1.55 -8.21 15.14
C LEU A 163 -1.70 -9.50 15.97
N ASP A 164 -2.92 -9.93 16.28
CA ASP A 164 -3.16 -11.17 17.02
C ASP A 164 -3.15 -12.40 16.08
N LEU A 165 -1.94 -12.82 15.72
CA LEU A 165 -1.73 -13.92 14.75
C LEU A 165 -2.22 -15.30 15.24
N LYS A 166 -2.49 -15.45 16.55
CA LYS A 166 -2.90 -16.73 17.14
C LYS A 166 -4.41 -16.83 17.35
N ASN A 167 -5.13 -15.71 17.26
CA ASN A 167 -6.56 -15.65 17.50
C ASN A 167 -7.32 -15.34 16.21
N GLN A 168 -7.73 -16.39 15.50
CA GLN A 168 -8.49 -16.25 14.25
C GLN A 168 -9.82 -15.50 14.44
N TYR A 169 -10.42 -15.59 15.64
CA TYR A 169 -11.66 -14.87 15.93
C TYR A 169 -11.44 -13.36 16.04
N GLN A 170 -10.25 -12.93 16.47
CA GLN A 170 -9.89 -11.51 16.44
C GLN A 170 -9.73 -11.00 15.00
N SER A 171 -9.07 -11.75 14.12
CA SER A 171 -8.94 -11.39 12.71
C SER A 171 -10.30 -11.31 12.01
N TYR A 172 -11.21 -12.24 12.29
CA TYR A 172 -12.59 -12.17 11.80
C TYR A 172 -13.32 -10.90 12.28
N LYS A 173 -13.22 -10.58 13.57
CA LYS A 173 -13.84 -9.37 14.13
C LYS A 173 -13.28 -8.09 13.52
N ASP A 174 -11.97 -8.02 13.34
CA ASP A 174 -11.31 -6.87 12.73
C ASP A 174 -11.76 -6.68 11.29
N ALA A 175 -11.76 -7.76 10.48
CA ALA A 175 -12.24 -7.74 9.11
C ALA A 175 -13.72 -7.33 9.03
N LYS A 176 -14.57 -7.88 9.91
CA LYS A 176 -16.00 -7.54 9.97
C LYS A 176 -16.20 -6.06 10.28
N ARG A 177 -15.46 -5.49 11.24
CA ARG A 177 -15.54 -4.05 11.56
C ARG A 177 -14.98 -3.18 10.44
N ALA A 178 -13.88 -3.59 9.80
CA ALA A 178 -13.33 -2.86 8.66
C ALA A 178 -14.37 -2.74 7.53
N HIS A 179 -15.05 -3.84 7.21
CA HIS A 179 -16.12 -3.87 6.22
C HIS A 179 -17.37 -3.10 6.67
N ASP A 180 -17.98 -3.50 7.80
CA ASP A 180 -19.31 -3.01 8.20
C ASP A 180 -19.30 -1.57 8.74
N ASP A 181 -18.25 -1.19 9.50
CA ASP A 181 -18.20 0.12 10.17
C ASP A 181 -17.55 1.21 9.28
N PHE A 182 -16.64 0.81 8.38
CA PHE A 182 -15.78 1.76 7.65
C PHE A 182 -15.89 1.67 6.13
N GLY A 183 -16.32 0.54 5.55
CA GLY A 183 -16.38 0.34 4.09
C GLY A 183 -15.02 0.04 3.46
N PHE A 184 -14.11 -0.59 4.20
CA PHE A 184 -12.94 -1.26 3.60
C PHE A 184 -13.38 -2.48 2.77
#